data_AF-A0A1H4FV03-F1
#
_entry.id   AF-A0A1H4FV03-F1
#
_cell.length_a   1.000
_cell.length_b   1.000
_cell.length_c   1.000
_cell.angle_alpha   90.00
_cell.angle_beta   90.00
_cell.angle_gamma   90.00
#
_symmetry.space_group_name_H-M   'P 1'
#
loop_
_entity.id
_entity.type
_entity.pdbx_description
1 polymer ?
#
loop_
_entity_poly.entity_id
_entity_poly.type
_entity_poly.pdbx_seq_one_letter_code
_entity_poly.pdbx_strand_id
1 'polypeptide(L)'
;MKEICDVIAGDPQAGDLISGTGGARKLRHRRAGIGKSGGYRTIHYWGGDDVPVFLLAIYGKSQKDNLSKEERNTLKKILPLLADAYRESVRNAIRGA
;
A
#
# COMPACT_ATOMS: atom_id res chain seq x y z
N MET A 1 0.79 7.33 13.39
CA MET A 1 0.28 7.36 12.00
C MET A 1 1.20 8.17 11.09
N LYS A 2 1.55 9.42 11.45
CA LYS A 2 2.44 10.27 10.66
C LYS A 2 3.75 9.59 10.24
N GLU A 3 4.43 8.92 11.18
CA GLU A 3 5.67 8.17 10.90
C GLU A 3 5.50 7.07 9.83
N ILE A 4 4.33 6.43 9.75
CA ILE A 4 4.08 5.36 8.76
C ILE A 4 3.94 5.97 7.37
N CYS A 5 3.16 7.05 7.27
CA CYS A 5 2.98 7.77 6.01
C CYS A 5 4.31 8.35 5.53
N ASP A 6 5.12 8.90 6.43
CA ASP A 6 6.43 9.46 6.09
C ASP A 6 7.37 8.38 5.51
N VAL A 7 7.41 7.18 6.12
CA VAL A 7 8.22 6.05 5.60
C VAL A 7 7.75 5.61 4.21
N ILE A 8 6.44 5.45 4.01
CA ILE A 8 5.87 4.95 2.76
C ILE A 8 5.92 6.00 1.64
N ALA A 9 5.70 7.27 1.97
CA ALA A 9 5.80 8.36 1.01
C ALA A 9 7.26 8.62 0.59
N GLY A 10 8.23 8.39 1.49
CA GLY A 10 9.65 8.52 1.19
C GLY A 10 10.21 7.45 0.25
N ASP A 11 9.68 6.23 0.33
CA ASP A 11 9.97 5.16 -0.65
C ASP A 11 8.69 4.34 -0.95
N PRO A 12 7.92 4.76 -1.97
CA PRO A 12 6.72 4.07 -2.44
C PRO A 12 6.92 2.62 -2.91
N GLN A 13 8.16 2.25 -3.23
CA GLN A 13 8.50 0.92 -3.73
C GLN A 13 9.01 -0.01 -2.62
N ALA A 14 9.20 0.50 -1.41
CA ALA A 14 9.72 -0.26 -0.28
C ALA A 14 8.90 -1.53 0.01
N GLY A 15 9.60 -2.59 0.39
CA GLY A 15 8.99 -3.86 0.77
C GLY A 15 8.68 -4.79 -0.42
N ASP A 16 8.13 -5.95 -0.07
CA ASP A 16 8.01 -7.07 -1.00
C ASP A 16 6.75 -6.93 -1.86
N LEU A 17 6.90 -7.04 -3.18
CA LEU A 17 5.76 -7.14 -4.08
C LEU A 17 4.96 -8.42 -3.78
N ILE A 18 3.66 -8.27 -3.54
CA ILE A 18 2.77 -9.42 -3.31
C ILE A 18 2.28 -9.91 -4.68
N SER A 19 2.81 -11.04 -5.13
CA SER A 19 2.44 -11.62 -6.41
C SER A 19 0.93 -11.89 -6.53
N GLY A 20 0.39 -11.65 -7.72
CA GLY A 20 -1.03 -11.87 -8.00
C GLY A 20 -1.98 -10.81 -7.43
N THR A 21 -1.49 -9.67 -6.93
CA THR A 21 -2.32 -8.55 -6.42
C THR A 21 -2.46 -7.37 -7.38
N GLY A 22 -1.76 -7.38 -8.51
CA GLY A 22 -1.73 -6.22 -9.43
C GLY A 22 -0.88 -5.03 -8.95
N GLY A 23 -0.08 -5.19 -7.90
CA GLY A 23 0.91 -4.18 -7.49
C GLY A 23 1.00 -3.90 -5.99
N ALA A 24 0.25 -4.60 -5.13
CA ALA A 24 0.32 -4.40 -3.68
C ALA A 24 1.70 -4.81 -3.15
N ARG A 25 2.24 -4.02 -2.23
CA ARG A 25 3.53 -4.25 -1.57
C ARG A 25 3.36 -4.44 -0.07
N LYS A 26 4.14 -5.33 0.53
CA LYS A 26 4.16 -5.62 1.97
C LYS A 26 5.47 -5.13 2.58
N LEU A 27 5.40 -4.17 3.49
CA LEU A 27 6.56 -3.66 4.22
C LEU A 27 6.49 -4.07 5.69
N ARG A 28 7.63 -4.53 6.23
CA ARG A 28 7.79 -4.95 7.63
C ARG A 28 8.49 -3.84 8.40
N HIS A 29 7.82 -3.30 9.41
CA HIS A 29 8.37 -2.25 10.27
C HIS A 29 8.90 -2.86 11.56
N ARG A 30 10.16 -2.59 11.88
CA ARG A 30 10.73 -2.88 13.19
C ARG A 30 10.56 -1.63 14.06
N ARG A 31 9.92 -1.77 15.22
CA ARG A 31 9.89 -0.70 16.22
C ARG A 31 11.00 -0.97 17.24
N ALA A 32 11.91 -0.01 17.40
CA ALA A 32 12.97 -0.12 18.39
C ALA A 32 12.41 0.02 19.82
N GLY A 33 12.93 -0.73 20.79
CA GLY A 33 12.70 -0.54 22.22
C GLY A 33 11.45 -1.18 22.85
N ILE A 34 10.57 -1.84 22.09
CA ILE A 34 9.34 -2.46 22.65
C ILE A 34 9.33 -3.95 22.26
N GLY A 35 9.75 -4.82 23.18
CA GLY A 35 10.00 -6.29 23.08
C GLY A 35 9.43 -7.10 21.90
N LYS A 36 8.90 -8.30 22.14
CA LYS A 36 8.50 -9.22 21.05
C LYS A 36 7.30 -8.75 20.21
N SER A 37 6.58 -7.70 20.65
CA SER A 37 5.30 -7.22 20.11
C SER A 37 5.35 -5.90 19.32
N GLY A 38 6.48 -5.20 19.24
CA GLY A 38 6.54 -3.83 18.67
C GLY A 38 6.42 -3.73 17.15
N GLY A 39 6.64 -4.82 16.40
CA GLY A 39 6.64 -4.79 14.94
C GLY A 39 5.25 -4.82 14.30
N TYR A 40 5.06 -4.05 13.23
CA TYR A 40 3.84 -4.02 12.42
C TYR A 40 4.17 -4.20 10.93
N ARG A 41 3.15 -4.45 10.13
CA ARG A 41 3.26 -4.55 8.67
C ARG A 41 2.27 -3.61 8.01
N THR A 42 2.67 -3.10 6.86
CA THR A 42 1.81 -2.27 6.00
C THR A 42 1.62 -2.97 4.67
N ILE A 43 0.42 -2.86 4.12
CA ILE A 43 0.17 -3.13 2.70
C ILE A 43 -0.12 -1.80 2.04
N HIS A 44 0.63 -1.46 1.00
CA HIS A 44 0.41 -0.26 0.21
C HIS A 44 0.45 -0.56 -1.28
N TYR A 45 0.01 0.39 -2.09
CA TYR A 45 0.01 0.31 -3.54
C TYR A 45 0.62 1.57 -4.14
N TRP A 46 1.56 1.37 -5.05
CA TRP A 46 2.18 2.41 -5.86
C TRP A 46 1.87 2.11 -7.34
N GLY A 47 1.10 3.01 -7.95
CA GLY A 47 0.59 2.87 -9.32
C GLY A 47 1.42 3.62 -10.38
N GLY A 48 2.51 4.26 -9.98
CA GLY A 48 3.32 5.18 -10.80
C GLY A 48 3.53 6.52 -10.08
N ASP A 49 4.49 7.32 -10.54
CA ASP A 49 4.85 8.61 -9.93
C ASP A 49 3.76 9.70 -10.09
N ASP A 50 2.81 9.47 -10.99
CA ASP A 50 1.65 10.32 -11.24
C ASP A 50 0.46 9.99 -10.33
N VAL A 51 0.62 9.03 -9.41
CA VAL A 51 -0.41 8.54 -8.51
C VAL A 51 0.13 8.50 -7.08
N PRO A 52 -0.62 8.97 -6.07
CA PRO A 52 -0.19 8.90 -4.68
C PRO A 52 -0.06 7.45 -4.23
N VAL A 53 0.76 7.24 -3.20
CA VAL A 53 0.80 5.94 -2.54
C VAL A 53 -0.46 5.72 -1.74
N PHE A 54 -1.14 4.61 -1.98
CA PHE A 54 -2.32 4.22 -1.22
C PHE A 54 -1.93 3.25 -0.12
N LEU A 55 -2.09 3.67 1.14
CA LEU A 55 -1.97 2.78 2.29
C LEU A 55 -3.25 1.96 2.45
N LEU A 56 -3.19 0.66 2.18
CA LEU A 56 -4.35 -0.23 2.15
C LEU A 56 -4.64 -0.86 3.51
N ALA A 57 -3.60 -1.19 4.28
CA ALA A 57 -3.75 -1.79 5.61
C ALA A 57 -2.52 -1.58 6.49
N ILE A 58 -2.74 -1.53 7.81
CA ILE A 58 -1.74 -1.65 8.86
C ILE A 58 -2.18 -2.78 9.80
N TYR A 59 -1.29 -3.71 10.13
CA TYR A 59 -1.61 -4.79 11.06
C TYR A 59 -0.39 -5.26 11.85
N GLY A 60 -0.65 -5.80 13.06
CA GLY A 60 0.40 -6.27 13.96
C GLY A 60 1.09 -7.55 13.48
N LYS A 61 2.26 -7.88 14.06
CA LYS A 61 3.06 -9.05 13.67
C LYS A 61 2.28 -10.38 13.63
N SER A 62 1.33 -10.58 14.55
CA SER A 62 0.57 -11.83 14.71
C SER A 62 -0.81 -11.86 14.05
N GLN A 63 -1.26 -10.75 13.45
CA GLN A 63 -2.66 -10.65 12.99
C GLN A 63 -2.93 -11.30 11.63
N LYS A 64 -1.96 -11.26 10.71
CA LYS A 64 -2.18 -11.78 9.34
C LYS A 64 -0.85 -12.17 8.71
N ASP A 65 -0.70 -13.44 8.34
CA ASP A 65 0.55 -13.91 7.73
C ASP A 65 0.58 -13.59 6.23
N ASN A 66 -0.44 -14.04 5.49
CA ASN A 66 -0.56 -13.85 4.05
C ASN A 66 -1.98 -13.50 3.61
N LEU A 67 -2.09 -12.82 2.47
CA LEU A 67 -3.38 -12.60 1.81
C LEU A 67 -3.88 -13.92 1.22
N SER A 68 -5.18 -14.16 1.34
CA SER A 68 -5.82 -15.32 0.70
C SER A 68 -5.71 -15.23 -0.82
N LYS A 69 -6.02 -16.32 -1.55
CA LYS A 69 -6.03 -16.28 -3.01
C LYS A 69 -7.13 -15.35 -3.53
N GLU A 70 -8.27 -15.36 -2.85
CA GLU A 70 -9.44 -14.54 -3.13
C GLU A 70 -9.11 -13.06 -2.92
N GLU A 71 -8.49 -12.70 -1.78
CA GLU A 71 -8.05 -11.33 -1.51
C GLU A 71 -7.06 -10.83 -2.57
N ARG A 72 -6.10 -11.67 -2.97
CA ARG A 72 -5.14 -11.33 -4.04
C ARG A 72 -5.85 -11.10 -5.38
N ASN A 73 -6.76 -11.99 -5.76
CA ASN A 73 -7.54 -11.86 -6.98
C ASN A 73 -8.40 -10.58 -7.00
N THR A 74 -8.98 -10.22 -5.85
CA THR A 74 -9.73 -8.97 -5.69
C THR A 74 -8.83 -7.76 -5.87
N LEU A 75 -7.67 -7.72 -5.19
CA LEU A 75 -6.70 -6.63 -5.35
C LEU A 75 -6.20 -6.51 -6.80
N LYS A 76 -5.95 -7.64 -7.47
CA LYS A 76 -5.51 -7.66 -8.87
C LYS A 76 -6.45 -6.93 -9.81
N LYS A 77 -7.75 -6.98 -9.52
CA LYS A 77 -8.77 -6.28 -10.30
C LYS A 77 -8.86 -4.81 -9.93
N ILE A 78 -8.82 -4.50 -8.64
CA ILE A 78 -9.17 -3.17 -8.13
C ILE A 78 -8.01 -2.19 -8.17
N LEU A 79 -6.77 -2.62 -7.92
CA LEU A 79 -5.64 -1.68 -7.77
C LEU A 79 -5.30 -0.90 -9.06
N PRO A 80 -5.26 -1.52 -10.26
CA PRO A 80 -5.07 -0.76 -11.49
C PRO A 80 -6.20 0.24 -11.73
N LEU A 81 -7.46 -0.17 -11.48
CA LEU A 81 -8.63 0.70 -11.61
C LEU A 81 -8.57 1.88 -10.63
N LEU A 82 -8.04 1.69 -9.43
CA LEU A 82 -7.83 2.76 -8.46
C LEU A 82 -6.84 3.80 -8.98
N ALA A 83 -5.73 3.37 -9.59
CA ALA A 83 -4.75 4.29 -10.19
C ALA A 83 -5.36 5.07 -11.36
N ASP A 84 -6.10 4.38 -12.23
CA ASP A 84 -6.73 5.01 -13.39
C ASP A 84 -7.84 6.00 -12.99
N ALA A 85 -8.66 5.65 -12.01
CA ALA A 85 -9.67 6.55 -11.45
C ALA A 85 -9.03 7.80 -10.83
N TYR A 86 -7.90 7.65 -10.13
CA TYR A 86 -7.16 8.80 -9.61
C TYR A 86 -6.66 9.71 -10.74
N ARG A 87 -5.99 9.15 -11.76
CA ARG A 87 -5.51 9.90 -12.92
C ARG A 87 -6.63 10.66 -13.62
N GLU A 88 -7.78 10.01 -13.79
CA GLU A 88 -8.96 10.63 -14.40
C GLU A 88 -9.49 11.78 -13.54
N SER A 89 -9.57 11.60 -12.22
CA SER A 89 -9.99 12.67 -11.31
C SER A 89 -9.09 13.90 -11.37
N VAL A 90 -7.77 13.71 -11.43
CA VAL A 90 -6.79 14.81 -11.55
C VAL A 90 -6.95 15.51 -12.89
N ARG A 91 -7.09 14.74 -13.98
CA ARG A 91 -7.31 15.30 -15.32
C ARG A 91 -8.57 16.15 -15.38
N ASN A 92 -9.66 15.68 -14.77
CA ASN A 92 -10.93 16.40 -14.74
C ASN A 92 -10.85 17.67 -13.88
N ALA A 93 -10.14 17.61 -12.74
CA ALA A 93 -9.91 18.77 -11.90
C ALA A 93 -9.09 19.87 -12.62
N ILE A 94 -8.08 19.49 -13.40
CA ILE A 94 -7.27 20.44 -14.18
C ILE A 94 -8.06 21.03 -15.35
N ARG A 95 -8.88 20.23 -16.05
CA ARG A 95 -9.69 20.71 -17.18
C ARG A 95 -10.83 21.65 -16.77
N GLY A 96 -11.27 21.56 -15.51
CA GLY A 96 -12.31 22.44 -14.96
C GLY A 96 -11.78 23.72 -14.31
N ALA A 97 -10.45 23.93 -14.31
CA ALA A 97 -9.77 25.09 -13.73
C ALA A 97 -9.34 26.10 -14.79
#